data_AF-A0A7K9QL43-F1
#
_entry.id   AF-A0A7K9QL43-F1
#
_cell.length_a   1.000
_cell.length_b   1.000
_cell.length_c   1.000
_cell.angle_alpha   90.00
_cell.angle_beta   90.00
_cell.angle_gamma   90.00
#
_symmetry.space_group_name_H-M   'P 1'
#
loop_
_entity.id
_entity.type
_entity.pdbx_description
1 polymer ?
#
loop_
_entity_poly.entity_id
_entity_poly.type
_entity_poly.pdbx_seq_one_letter_code
_entity_poly.pdbx_strand_id
1 'polypeptide(L)'
;PRGGGARGAASGAQPGGAAAGGASGPGGSGGSAAIVGGKMEPENKYLPELMAEKDSLDPSFTHAMQLLTAEIEKIQKGETTKKDEEENYLDLFSHKNMKLKERVLIPVKQYPKFNFVGKILGPQGNTIKRLQEETGAKISVLGKGSMRDKAKEEELRKGGDPKYAHLHMDLHVFIEVFGPPCEAYGLMAHAMEEVKKFLVPDMMDDICQEQFLELSYLNGVPEPNRGRGCPGRGRGAAPPPPPPVPR
;
A
#
# COMPACT_ATOMS: atom_id res chain seq x y z
N PRO A 1 42.27 -4.29 -54.52
CA PRO A 1 42.80 -5.22 -53.48
C PRO A 1 41.67 -6.16 -53.01
N ARG A 2 41.44 -7.29 -53.71
CA ARG A 2 41.80 -8.67 -53.30
C ARG A 2 41.21 -9.04 -51.93
N GLY A 3 40.38 -10.07 -51.75
CA GLY A 3 39.88 -11.18 -52.57
C GLY A 3 38.91 -11.98 -51.67
N GLY A 4 37.81 -12.55 -52.18
CA GLY A 4 37.74 -13.93 -52.70
C GLY A 4 37.15 -14.84 -51.62
N GLY A 5 35.88 -15.28 -51.71
CA GLY A 5 35.43 -16.49 -52.43
C GLY A 5 35.04 -17.55 -51.37
N ALA A 6 34.13 -18.50 -51.53
CA ALA A 6 33.21 -18.94 -52.57
C ALA A 6 32.21 -19.91 -51.87
N ARG A 7 30.89 -19.83 -52.10
CA ARG A 7 30.06 -20.64 -53.03
C ARG A 7 29.74 -22.10 -52.63
N GLY A 8 28.47 -22.45 -52.87
CA GLY A 8 27.98 -23.79 -53.25
C GLY A 8 26.89 -24.32 -52.32
N ALA A 9 25.57 -24.15 -52.53
CA ALA A 9 24.68 -24.60 -53.62
C ALA A 9 24.58 -26.14 -53.76
N ALA A 10 23.41 -26.70 -53.48
CA ALA A 10 22.54 -27.35 -54.49
C ALA A 10 21.37 -28.13 -53.87
N SER A 11 20.22 -27.94 -54.50
CA SER A 11 18.94 -28.62 -54.43
C SER A 11 18.93 -30.02 -55.06
N GLY A 12 17.98 -30.89 -54.68
CA GLY A 12 17.50 -31.95 -55.58
C GLY A 12 16.73 -33.13 -54.96
N ALA A 13 15.52 -33.34 -55.49
CA ALA A 13 14.82 -34.62 -55.73
C ALA A 13 13.84 -35.22 -54.67
N GLN A 14 12.58 -35.30 -55.13
CA GLN A 14 11.42 -36.14 -54.75
C GLN A 14 11.47 -37.47 -55.57
N PRO A 15 10.45 -38.36 -55.59
CA PRO A 15 9.81 -39.18 -54.54
C PRO A 15 9.72 -40.70 -54.93
N GLY A 16 9.11 -41.54 -54.09
CA GLY A 16 8.40 -42.75 -54.53
C GLY A 16 8.86 -44.10 -53.96
N GLY A 17 7.90 -44.95 -53.57
CA GLY A 17 8.14 -46.36 -53.25
C GLY A 17 7.09 -46.98 -52.34
N ALA A 18 6.04 -47.56 -52.94
CA ALA A 18 4.99 -48.35 -52.30
C ALA A 18 5.45 -49.79 -52.01
N ALA A 19 4.86 -50.45 -51.00
CA ALA A 19 4.49 -51.87 -51.08
C ALA A 19 3.57 -52.27 -49.90
N ALA A 20 2.46 -52.91 -50.27
CA ALA A 20 1.49 -53.57 -49.41
C ALA A 20 1.91 -55.02 -49.09
N GLY A 21 1.27 -55.62 -48.08
CA GLY A 21 1.31 -57.08 -47.88
C GLY A 21 0.70 -57.49 -46.55
N GLY A 22 -0.51 -58.03 -46.55
CA GLY A 22 -1.26 -58.44 -45.35
C GLY A 22 -1.14 -59.92 -44.99
N ALA A 23 -1.83 -60.32 -43.91
CA ALA A 23 -2.55 -61.60 -43.74
C ALA A 23 -3.05 -61.79 -42.29
N SER A 24 -4.37 -61.69 -42.11
CA SER A 24 -5.29 -62.62 -41.42
C SER A 24 -4.80 -63.62 -40.34
N GLY A 25 -5.51 -63.67 -39.21
CA GLY A 25 -5.84 -64.92 -38.48
C GLY A 25 -6.00 -64.81 -36.95
N PRO A 26 -6.91 -65.55 -36.28
CA PRO A 26 -7.76 -65.01 -35.20
C PRO A 26 -7.56 -65.61 -33.79
N GLY A 27 -8.16 -64.97 -32.77
CA GLY A 27 -8.64 -65.67 -31.56
C GLY A 27 -8.39 -64.94 -30.24
N GLY A 28 -9.41 -64.90 -29.37
CA GLY A 28 -9.22 -64.78 -27.91
C GLY A 28 -9.96 -63.66 -27.21
N SER A 29 -11.14 -64.00 -26.69
CA SER A 29 -11.98 -63.27 -25.75
C SER A 29 -11.30 -62.85 -24.43
N GLY A 30 -11.71 -61.70 -23.87
CA GLY A 30 -11.77 -61.51 -22.42
C GLY A 30 -11.33 -60.14 -21.90
N GLY A 31 -12.21 -59.47 -21.15
CA GLY A 31 -11.80 -58.53 -20.10
C GLY A 31 -12.10 -57.05 -20.37
N SER A 32 -13.27 -56.60 -19.91
CA SER A 32 -13.53 -55.19 -19.61
C SER A 32 -12.49 -54.64 -18.63
N ALA A 33 -11.87 -53.52 -18.98
CA ALA A 33 -11.34 -52.57 -18.01
C ALA A 33 -11.45 -51.17 -18.62
N ALA A 34 -12.59 -50.54 -18.36
CA ALA A 34 -12.72 -49.10 -18.52
C ALA A 34 -11.64 -48.43 -17.66
N ILE A 35 -10.75 -47.70 -18.31
CA ILE A 35 -9.85 -46.75 -17.65
C ILE A 35 -10.71 -45.66 -17.02
N VAL A 36 -10.93 -45.84 -15.71
CA VAL A 36 -11.66 -44.93 -14.84
C VAL A 36 -10.90 -43.61 -14.78
N GLY A 37 -11.59 -42.53 -15.19
CA GLY A 37 -11.14 -41.17 -14.96
C GLY A 37 -10.89 -40.95 -13.47
N GLY A 38 -9.73 -40.38 -13.15
CA GLY A 38 -9.39 -39.95 -11.81
C GLY A 38 -10.42 -38.91 -11.34
N LYS A 39 -11.33 -39.36 -10.48
CA LYS A 39 -12.23 -38.51 -9.71
C LYS A 39 -11.39 -37.65 -8.78
N MET A 40 -11.54 -36.33 -8.89
CA MET A 40 -11.29 -35.40 -7.79
C MET A 40 -12.08 -35.88 -6.56
N GLU A 41 -11.38 -36.15 -5.46
CA GLU A 41 -11.97 -36.39 -4.13
C GLU A 41 -12.71 -35.14 -3.64
N PRO A 42 -13.72 -35.27 -2.77
CA PRO A 42 -14.82 -34.32 -2.68
C PRO A 42 -14.50 -33.16 -1.74
N GLU A 43 -14.22 -31.98 -2.29
CA GLU A 43 -14.08 -30.73 -1.52
C GLU A 43 -15.39 -30.23 -0.86
N ASN A 44 -16.47 -31.00 -0.86
CA ASN A 44 -17.80 -30.57 -0.40
C ASN A 44 -18.39 -31.35 0.79
N LYS A 45 -17.56 -32.05 1.59
CA LYS A 45 -18.04 -32.71 2.83
C LYS A 45 -18.16 -31.79 4.05
N TYR A 46 -17.46 -30.66 4.04
CA TYR A 46 -17.39 -29.75 5.20
C TYR A 46 -18.74 -29.11 5.57
N LEU A 47 -19.48 -28.60 4.59
CA LEU A 47 -20.79 -27.99 4.83
C LEU A 47 -21.84 -28.98 5.39
N PRO A 48 -22.04 -30.18 4.80
CA PRO A 48 -22.99 -31.14 5.36
C PRO A 48 -22.58 -31.67 6.74
N GLU A 49 -21.29 -31.76 7.05
CA GLU A 49 -20.80 -32.11 8.39
C GLU A 49 -21.16 -31.04 9.42
N LEU A 50 -20.95 -29.74 9.12
CA LEU A 50 -21.34 -28.64 10.00
C LEU A 50 -22.84 -28.57 10.24
N MET A 51 -23.66 -28.85 9.21
CA MET A 51 -25.11 -28.90 9.36
C MET A 51 -25.55 -30.06 10.28
N ALA A 52 -24.92 -31.22 10.15
CA ALA A 52 -25.19 -32.37 11.02
C ALA A 52 -24.73 -32.13 12.48
N GLU A 53 -23.59 -31.46 12.68
CA GLU A 53 -23.12 -31.06 14.01
C GLU A 53 -24.07 -30.03 14.64
N LYS A 54 -24.52 -29.03 13.87
CA LYS A 54 -25.50 -28.05 14.34
C LYS A 54 -26.79 -28.71 14.81
N ASP A 55 -27.28 -29.73 14.10
CA ASP A 55 -28.53 -30.40 14.42
C ASP A 55 -28.40 -31.43 15.56
N SER A 56 -27.18 -31.92 15.82
CA SER A 56 -26.89 -32.86 16.93
C SER A 56 -26.38 -32.18 18.21
N LEU A 57 -25.94 -30.92 18.12
CA LEU A 57 -25.44 -30.16 19.27
C LEU A 57 -26.58 -29.77 20.23
N ASP A 58 -26.33 -29.96 21.53
CA ASP A 58 -27.29 -29.56 22.56
C ASP A 58 -27.49 -28.02 22.56
N PRO A 59 -28.74 -27.52 22.53
CA PRO A 59 -29.05 -26.08 22.54
C PRO A 59 -28.47 -25.30 23.74
N SER A 60 -28.08 -25.98 24.81
CA SER A 60 -27.43 -25.38 25.97
C SER A 60 -26.07 -24.78 25.63
N PHE A 61 -25.40 -25.26 24.58
CA PHE A 61 -24.14 -24.69 24.09
C PHE A 61 -24.40 -23.51 23.14
N THR A 62 -24.95 -22.43 23.70
CA THR A 62 -25.34 -21.22 22.97
C THR A 62 -24.21 -20.64 22.10
N HIS A 63 -22.99 -20.57 22.62
CA HIS A 63 -21.84 -20.04 21.86
C HIS A 63 -21.37 -20.97 20.74
N ALA A 64 -21.35 -22.29 20.96
CA ALA A 64 -20.96 -23.24 19.93
C ALA A 64 -22.00 -23.31 18.79
N MET A 65 -23.29 -23.25 19.14
CA MET A 65 -24.40 -23.16 18.18
C MET A 65 -24.30 -21.88 17.33
N GLN A 66 -23.93 -20.75 17.94
CA GLN A 66 -23.70 -19.48 17.23
C GLN A 66 -22.51 -19.58 16.27
N LEU A 67 -21.39 -20.17 16.70
CA LEU A 67 -20.20 -20.34 15.86
C LEU A 67 -20.48 -21.27 14.66
N LEU A 68 -21.14 -22.40 14.89
CA LEU A 68 -21.57 -23.32 13.83
C LEU A 68 -22.51 -22.65 12.83
N THR A 69 -23.51 -21.91 13.32
CA THR A 69 -24.44 -21.18 12.44
C THR A 69 -23.73 -20.10 11.64
N ALA A 70 -22.80 -19.35 12.27
CA ALA A 70 -22.01 -18.33 11.60
C ALA A 70 -21.08 -18.92 10.52
N GLU A 71 -20.45 -20.07 10.80
CA GLU A 71 -19.59 -20.77 9.84
C GLU A 71 -20.39 -21.35 8.67
N ILE A 72 -21.56 -21.94 8.93
CA ILE A 72 -22.49 -22.39 7.88
C ILE A 72 -22.92 -21.21 6.99
N GLU A 73 -23.29 -20.07 7.59
CA GLU A 73 -23.63 -18.86 6.83
C GLU A 73 -22.45 -18.34 6.00
N LYS A 74 -21.23 -18.38 6.55
CA LYS A 74 -20.01 -17.95 5.87
C LYS A 74 -19.74 -18.78 4.62
N ILE A 75 -19.88 -20.10 4.73
CA ILE A 75 -19.71 -21.04 3.61
C ILE A 75 -20.83 -20.87 2.58
N GLN A 76 -22.08 -20.71 3.02
CA GLN A 76 -23.24 -20.51 2.13
C GLN A 76 -23.18 -19.18 1.39
N LYS A 77 -22.64 -18.12 2.00
CA LYS A 77 -22.39 -16.81 1.36
C LYS A 77 -21.18 -16.83 0.41
N GLY A 78 -20.48 -17.96 0.30
CA GLY A 78 -19.32 -18.10 -0.60
C GLY A 78 -18.05 -17.44 -0.05
N GLU A 79 -18.01 -17.12 1.24
CA GLU A 79 -16.84 -16.56 1.92
C GLU A 79 -15.91 -17.70 2.37
N THR A 80 -15.57 -18.60 1.44
CA THR A 80 -14.61 -19.67 1.71
C THR A 80 -13.22 -19.07 1.77
N THR A 81 -12.70 -18.98 2.98
CA THR A 81 -11.33 -18.55 3.33
C THR A 81 -10.22 -19.42 2.70
N LYS A 82 -10.56 -20.39 1.86
CA LYS A 82 -9.62 -21.24 1.11
C LYS A 82 -9.47 -20.87 -0.37
N LYS A 83 -10.31 -19.97 -0.92
CA LYS A 83 -10.13 -19.51 -2.31
C LYS A 83 -9.18 -18.32 -2.47
N ASP A 84 -8.85 -17.65 -1.38
CA ASP A 84 -7.95 -16.48 -1.41
C ASP A 84 -6.47 -16.84 -1.19
N GLU A 85 -6.17 -18.04 -0.65
CA GLU A 85 -4.80 -18.41 -0.25
C GLU A 85 -4.03 -19.21 -1.32
N GLU A 86 -4.68 -19.93 -2.24
CA GLU A 86 -3.95 -20.86 -3.13
C GLU A 86 -3.66 -20.38 -4.56
N GLU A 87 -4.25 -19.31 -5.10
CA GLU A 87 -3.88 -18.86 -6.47
C GLU A 87 -3.94 -17.34 -6.70
N ASN A 88 -3.48 -16.51 -5.76
CA ASN A 88 -3.12 -15.12 -6.09
C ASN A 88 -1.74 -15.08 -6.80
N TYR A 89 -1.60 -15.82 -7.89
CA TYR A 89 -0.46 -15.66 -8.78
C TYR A 89 -0.52 -14.26 -9.38
N LEU A 90 0.57 -13.52 -9.16
CA LEU A 90 0.71 -12.19 -9.70
C LEU A 90 1.04 -12.28 -11.19
N ASP A 91 0.02 -12.11 -12.03
CA ASP A 91 0.19 -12.09 -13.48
C ASP A 91 0.95 -10.83 -13.92
N LEU A 92 2.26 -10.98 -14.12
CA LEU A 92 3.14 -9.92 -14.59
C LEU A 92 2.99 -9.60 -16.08
N PHE A 93 2.35 -10.48 -16.87
CA PHE A 93 2.15 -10.28 -18.30
C PHE A 93 0.90 -9.45 -18.59
N SER A 94 -0.16 -9.60 -17.79
CA SER A 94 -1.42 -8.91 -18.01
C SER A 94 -1.41 -7.42 -17.64
N HIS A 95 -0.31 -6.88 -17.09
CA HIS A 95 -0.17 -5.48 -16.63
C HIS A 95 -1.37 -4.97 -15.81
N LYS A 96 -2.08 -5.87 -15.10
CA LYS A 96 -3.23 -5.48 -14.28
C LYS A 96 -2.74 -4.63 -13.12
N ASN A 97 -3.33 -3.46 -12.95
CA ASN A 97 -3.07 -2.63 -11.79
C ASN A 97 -3.51 -3.36 -10.51
N MET A 98 -2.64 -3.37 -9.51
CA MET A 98 -2.95 -3.86 -8.17
C MET A 98 -2.98 -2.68 -7.18
N LYS A 99 -3.69 -2.88 -6.08
CA LYS A 99 -3.76 -1.92 -4.98
C LYS A 99 -3.06 -2.51 -3.77
N LEU A 100 -1.92 -1.93 -3.39
CA LEU A 100 -1.19 -2.27 -2.17
C LEU A 100 -1.61 -1.31 -1.04
N LYS A 101 -1.73 -1.85 0.16
CA LYS A 101 -2.15 -1.10 1.36
C LYS A 101 -1.27 -1.53 2.52
N GLU A 102 -0.55 -0.59 3.11
CA GLU A 102 0.33 -0.84 4.24
C GLU A 102 -0.01 0.10 5.40
N ARG A 103 0.15 -0.40 6.64
CA ARG A 103 -0.14 0.35 7.86
C ARG A 103 1.12 0.46 8.71
N VAL A 104 1.69 1.66 8.78
CA VAL A 104 2.92 1.94 9.53
C VAL A 104 2.58 2.57 10.88
N LEU A 105 2.96 1.92 11.98
CA LEU A 105 2.72 2.41 13.33
C LEU A 105 3.59 3.63 13.66
N ILE A 106 3.00 4.62 14.34
CA ILE A 106 3.73 5.80 14.83
C ILE A 106 4.19 5.56 16.27
N PRO A 107 5.48 5.80 16.62
CA PRO A 107 6.04 5.48 17.94
C PRO A 107 5.65 6.50 19.04
N VAL A 108 4.36 6.84 19.15
CA VAL A 108 3.82 7.74 20.20
C VAL A 108 3.99 7.20 21.61
N LYS A 109 4.10 5.87 21.77
CA LYS A 109 4.36 5.22 23.07
C LYS A 109 5.78 5.50 23.56
N GLN A 110 6.74 5.59 22.64
CA GLN A 110 8.16 5.85 22.96
C GLN A 110 8.42 7.35 23.12
N TYR A 111 7.78 8.18 22.28
CA TYR A 111 7.96 9.63 22.27
C TYR A 111 6.63 10.38 22.43
N PRO A 112 5.99 10.32 23.62
CA PRO A 112 4.66 10.88 23.84
C PRO A 112 4.61 12.41 23.80
N LYS A 113 5.77 13.08 23.97
CA LYS A 113 5.88 14.55 23.93
C LYS A 113 6.06 15.09 22.50
N PHE A 114 6.29 14.23 21.52
CA PHE A 114 6.56 14.62 20.13
C PHE A 114 5.29 14.58 19.29
N ASN A 115 5.06 15.61 18.47
CA ASN A 115 3.90 15.68 17.60
C ASN A 115 4.22 15.16 16.19
N PHE A 116 4.19 13.83 16.02
CA PHE A 116 4.42 13.20 14.72
C PHE A 116 3.38 13.60 13.67
N VAL A 117 2.11 13.72 14.06
CA VAL A 117 1.02 14.12 13.15
C VAL A 117 1.31 15.50 12.56
N GLY A 118 1.69 16.46 13.42
CA GLY A 118 2.08 17.80 12.98
C GLY A 118 3.27 17.79 12.02
N LYS A 119 4.31 17.00 12.33
CA LYS A 119 5.50 16.87 11.46
C LYS A 119 5.17 16.22 10.11
N ILE A 120 4.27 15.24 10.05
CA ILE A 120 3.90 14.60 8.79
C ILE A 120 3.02 15.51 7.93
N LEU A 121 2.03 16.17 8.53
CA LEU A 121 1.13 17.06 7.80
C LEU A 121 1.82 18.36 7.36
N GLY A 122 2.60 18.98 8.24
CA GLY A 122 3.17 20.30 8.02
C GLY A 122 2.14 21.43 7.98
N PRO A 123 2.58 22.67 7.71
CA PRO A 123 1.69 23.82 7.61
C PRO A 123 0.68 23.61 6.47
N GLN A 124 -0.61 23.79 6.77
CA GLN A 124 -1.72 23.61 5.82
C GLN A 124 -1.78 22.25 5.10
N GLY A 125 -1.04 21.23 5.56
CA GLY A 125 -0.93 19.96 4.87
C GLY A 125 0.02 19.97 3.67
N ASN A 126 0.89 20.97 3.51
CA ASN A 126 1.79 21.07 2.36
C ASN A 126 2.82 19.94 2.35
N THR A 127 3.37 19.58 3.51
CA THR A 127 4.39 18.53 3.59
C THR A 127 3.82 17.16 3.25
N ILE A 128 2.64 16.80 3.74
CA ILE A 128 2.01 15.53 3.35
C ILE A 128 1.59 15.51 1.88
N LYS A 129 1.23 16.65 1.28
CA LYS A 129 0.97 16.73 -0.17
C LYS A 129 2.24 16.49 -0.98
N ARG A 130 3.33 17.18 -0.63
CA ARG A 130 4.64 16.99 -1.26
C ARG A 130 5.12 15.55 -1.12
N LEU A 131 4.99 14.96 0.08
CA LEU A 131 5.33 13.56 0.32
C LEU A 131 4.52 12.60 -0.57
N GLN A 132 3.23 12.88 -0.81
CA GLN A 132 2.40 12.07 -1.72
C GLN A 132 2.79 12.26 -3.20
N GLU A 133 3.14 13.49 -3.60
CA GLU A 133 3.60 13.79 -4.96
C GLU A 133 4.96 13.17 -5.27
N GLU A 134 5.91 13.23 -4.32
CA GLU A 134 7.27 12.68 -4.46
C GLU A 134 7.28 11.14 -4.45
N THR A 135 6.42 10.52 -3.63
CA THR A 135 6.35 9.06 -3.52
C THR A 135 5.39 8.41 -4.51
N GLY A 136 4.48 9.19 -5.12
CA GLY A 136 3.39 8.66 -5.95
C GLY A 136 2.38 7.79 -5.17
N ALA A 137 2.45 7.81 -3.84
CA ALA A 137 1.58 7.02 -2.97
C ALA A 137 0.54 7.91 -2.31
N LYS A 138 -0.64 7.35 -2.02
CA LYS A 138 -1.66 8.02 -1.21
C LYS A 138 -1.36 7.76 0.26
N ILE A 139 -1.07 8.81 1.00
CA ILE A 139 -0.65 8.73 2.40
C ILE A 139 -1.71 9.40 3.27
N SER A 140 -2.16 8.71 4.30
CA SER A 140 -3.21 9.20 5.21
C SER A 140 -2.87 8.86 6.65
N VAL A 141 -2.99 9.82 7.57
CA VAL A 141 -2.77 9.57 9.00
C VAL A 141 -4.09 9.18 9.64
N LEU A 142 -4.20 7.93 10.10
CA LEU A 142 -5.41 7.34 10.67
C LEU A 142 -5.13 6.80 12.08
N GLY A 143 -6.18 6.32 12.74
CA GLY A 143 -6.05 5.78 14.10
C GLY A 143 -6.43 6.77 15.20
N LYS A 144 -6.32 6.29 16.43
CA LYS A 144 -6.59 7.04 17.66
C LYS A 144 -5.60 8.18 17.85
N GLY A 145 -6.10 9.41 17.97
CA GLY A 145 -5.31 10.63 18.06
C GLY A 145 -4.92 11.25 16.72
N SER A 146 -5.49 10.76 15.60
CA SER A 146 -5.33 11.39 14.28
C SER A 146 -6.06 12.74 14.21
N MET A 147 -7.18 12.88 14.93
CA MET A 147 -7.95 14.12 14.92
C MET A 147 -7.37 15.14 15.89
N ARG A 148 -7.46 16.42 15.51
CA ARG A 148 -7.06 17.55 16.37
C ARG A 148 -7.87 17.60 17.67
N ASP A 149 -9.18 17.37 17.57
CA ASP A 149 -10.12 17.44 18.68
C ASP A 149 -10.39 16.04 19.26
N LYS A 150 -9.69 15.69 20.35
CA LYS A 150 -9.82 14.37 20.99
C LYS A 150 -11.23 14.07 21.51
N ALA A 151 -11.98 15.09 21.94
CA ALA A 151 -13.34 14.92 22.43
C ALA A 151 -14.30 14.49 21.31
N LYS A 152 -14.21 15.15 20.14
CA LYS A 152 -15.00 14.80 18.95
C LYS A 152 -14.60 13.43 18.41
N GLU A 153 -13.30 13.11 18.43
CA GLU A 153 -12.81 11.79 18.03
C GLU A 153 -13.46 10.67 18.85
N GLU A 154 -13.56 10.84 20.16
CA GLU A 154 -14.17 9.84 21.03
C GLU A 154 -15.68 9.69 20.81
N GLU A 155 -16.38 10.78 20.49
CA GLU A 155 -17.79 10.74 20.10
C GLU A 155 -18.00 9.98 18.80
N LEU A 156 -17.22 10.28 17.76
CA LEU A 156 -17.28 9.61 16.46
C LEU A 156 -16.89 8.13 16.53
N ARG A 157 -15.95 7.79 17.43
CA ARG A 157 -15.58 6.41 17.73
C ARG A 157 -16.74 5.64 18.38
N LYS A 158 -17.53 6.29 19.23
CA LYS A 158 -18.71 5.69 19.87
C LYS A 158 -19.93 5.65 18.95
N GLY A 159 -20.00 6.55 17.96
CA GLY A 159 -21.07 6.63 16.98
C GLY A 159 -21.21 5.39 16.09
N GLY A 160 -20.18 4.52 16.02
CA GLY A 160 -20.26 3.24 15.33
C GLY A 160 -20.25 3.32 13.80
N ASP A 161 -20.00 4.50 13.24
CA ASP A 161 -19.93 4.66 11.78
C ASP A 161 -18.75 3.88 11.19
N PRO A 162 -18.94 3.11 10.10
CA PRO A 162 -17.86 2.36 9.47
C PRO A 162 -16.77 3.27 8.90
N LYS A 163 -17.09 4.53 8.60
CA LYS A 163 -16.12 5.55 8.18
C LYS A 163 -15.06 5.83 9.25
N TYR A 164 -15.43 5.75 10.53
CA TYR A 164 -14.55 6.03 11.67
C TYR A 164 -14.05 4.76 12.37
N ALA A 165 -14.24 3.58 11.77
CA ALA A 165 -13.75 2.31 12.30
C ALA A 165 -12.23 2.33 12.58
N HIS A 166 -11.48 3.10 11.79
CA HIS A 166 -10.04 3.30 11.99
C HIS A 166 -9.70 3.93 13.35
N LEU A 167 -10.61 4.66 14.01
CA LEU A 167 -10.38 5.28 15.33
C LEU A 167 -10.22 4.26 16.46
N HIS A 168 -10.63 3.01 16.25
CA HIS A 168 -10.36 1.93 17.19
C HIS A 168 -8.93 1.39 17.10
N MET A 169 -8.21 1.72 16.02
CA MET A 169 -6.83 1.29 15.82
C MET A 169 -5.85 2.27 16.45
N ASP A 170 -4.63 1.80 16.76
CA ASP A 170 -3.53 2.66 17.19
C ASP A 170 -3.16 3.69 16.09
N LEU A 171 -2.58 4.82 16.48
CA LEU A 171 -2.15 5.86 15.53
C LEU A 171 -1.17 5.29 14.50
N HIS A 172 -1.52 5.37 13.22
CA HIS A 172 -0.73 4.83 12.12
C HIS A 172 -0.82 5.69 10.86
N VAL A 173 0.22 5.59 10.05
CA VAL A 173 0.21 6.09 8.67
C VAL A 173 -0.28 4.97 7.77
N PHE A 174 -1.30 5.26 6.98
CA PHE A 174 -1.87 4.39 5.98
C PHE A 174 -1.34 4.79 4.60
N ILE A 175 -0.61 3.89 3.95
CA ILE A 175 -0.02 4.10 2.64
C ILE A 175 -0.77 3.20 1.65
N GLU A 176 -1.28 3.80 0.58
CA GLU A 176 -1.99 3.12 -0.48
C GLU A 176 -1.34 3.43 -1.83
N VAL A 177 -0.93 2.40 -2.54
CA VAL A 177 -0.30 2.51 -3.86
C VAL A 177 -1.17 1.78 -4.86
N PHE A 178 -1.40 2.42 -6.01
CA PHE A 178 -2.15 1.86 -7.12
C PHE A 178 -1.29 1.90 -8.38
N GLY A 179 -0.98 0.73 -8.93
CA GLY A 179 -0.06 0.64 -10.06
C GLY A 179 0.14 -0.79 -10.54
N PRO A 180 0.88 -1.00 -11.63
CA PRO A 180 1.26 -2.34 -12.06
C PRO A 180 2.14 -3.00 -10.99
N PRO A 181 2.18 -4.34 -10.90
CA PRO A 181 2.71 -5.00 -9.70
C PRO A 181 4.16 -4.67 -9.37
N CYS A 182 5.06 -4.72 -10.36
CA CYS A 182 6.47 -4.40 -10.16
C CYS A 182 6.70 -2.96 -9.67
N GLU A 183 5.96 -2.00 -10.23
CA GLU A 183 6.07 -0.59 -9.86
C GLU A 183 5.43 -0.33 -8.50
N ALA A 184 4.27 -0.95 -8.22
CA ALA A 184 3.55 -0.76 -6.97
C ALA A 184 4.40 -1.17 -5.75
N TYR A 185 5.13 -2.28 -5.83
CA TYR A 185 6.06 -2.68 -4.76
C TYR A 185 7.24 -1.72 -4.64
N GLY A 186 7.77 -1.22 -5.76
CA GLY A 186 8.86 -0.22 -5.75
C GLY A 186 8.43 1.10 -5.12
N LEU A 187 7.27 1.63 -5.51
CA LEU A 187 6.69 2.85 -4.94
C LEU A 187 6.35 2.67 -3.45
N MET A 188 5.82 1.50 -3.06
CA MET A 188 5.55 1.21 -1.65
C MET A 188 6.83 1.22 -0.81
N ALA A 189 7.91 0.59 -1.30
CA ALA A 189 9.20 0.61 -0.61
C ALA A 189 9.75 2.05 -0.46
N HIS A 190 9.71 2.83 -1.54
CA HIS A 190 10.12 4.23 -1.54
C HIS A 190 9.30 5.08 -0.56
N ALA A 191 7.97 4.93 -0.58
CA ALA A 191 7.08 5.63 0.34
C ALA A 191 7.35 5.30 1.81
N MET A 192 7.62 4.03 2.13
CA MET A 192 7.97 3.61 3.49
C MET A 192 9.30 4.22 3.96
N GLU A 193 10.30 4.31 3.08
CA GLU A 193 11.61 4.89 3.39
C GLU A 193 11.50 6.40 3.67
N GLU A 194 10.71 7.13 2.89
CA GLU A 194 10.45 8.54 3.14
C GLU A 194 9.67 8.75 4.43
N VAL A 195 8.57 8.00 4.65
CA VAL A 195 7.76 8.09 5.88
C VAL A 195 8.60 7.80 7.13
N LYS A 196 9.57 6.88 7.06
CA LYS A 196 10.46 6.56 8.18
C LYS A 196 11.22 7.77 8.71
N LYS A 197 11.62 8.72 7.85
CA LYS A 197 12.30 9.97 8.25
C LYS A 197 11.41 10.83 9.17
N PHE A 198 10.11 10.86 8.91
CA PHE A 198 9.13 11.59 9.72
C PHE A 198 8.84 10.93 11.07
N LEU A 199 9.09 9.62 11.20
CA LEU A 199 8.89 8.86 12.43
C LEU A 199 10.06 8.99 13.41
N VAL A 200 11.16 9.63 13.00
CA VAL A 200 12.28 9.95 13.89
C VAL A 200 12.04 11.33 14.51
N PRO A 201 11.97 11.42 15.86
CA PRO A 201 11.75 12.68 16.55
C PRO A 201 13.04 13.50 16.60
N ASP A 202 13.39 14.11 15.48
CA ASP A 202 14.43 15.14 15.40
C ASP A 202 13.76 16.48 15.06
N MET A 203 14.02 17.49 15.90
CA MET A 203 13.48 18.86 15.76
C MET A 203 14.39 19.74 14.92
N MET A 204 15.64 19.32 14.69
CA MET A 204 16.63 20.03 13.90
C MET A 204 16.79 19.42 12.50
N ASP A 205 15.92 18.50 12.10
CA ASP A 205 15.96 17.96 10.75
C ASP A 205 15.44 18.96 9.71
N ASP A 206 15.80 18.69 8.46
CA ASP A 206 15.45 19.55 7.33
C ASP A 206 13.92 19.72 7.19
N ILE A 207 13.14 18.69 7.54
CA ILE A 207 11.67 18.70 7.50
C ILE A 207 11.12 19.75 8.46
N CYS A 208 11.53 19.71 9.73
CA CYS A 208 11.08 20.66 10.74
C CYS A 208 11.55 22.09 10.42
N GLN A 209 12.75 22.26 9.89
CA GLN A 209 13.27 23.58 9.48
C GLN A 209 12.50 24.15 8.28
N GLU A 210 12.27 23.36 7.24
CA GLU A 210 11.48 23.77 6.06
C GLU A 210 10.05 24.14 6.48
N GLN A 211 9.40 23.32 7.31
CA GLN A 211 8.06 23.62 7.81
C GLN A 211 8.01 24.88 8.66
N PHE A 212 9.02 25.12 9.51
CA PHE A 212 9.10 26.32 10.33
C PHE A 212 9.29 27.56 9.46
N LEU A 213 10.14 27.46 8.43
CA LEU A 213 10.37 28.51 7.44
C LEU A 213 9.08 28.80 6.66
N GLU A 214 8.41 27.80 6.10
CA GLU A 214 7.12 27.94 5.41
C GLU A 214 6.04 28.58 6.30
N LEU A 215 5.95 28.14 7.55
CA LEU A 215 5.00 28.70 8.52
C LEU A 215 5.30 30.17 8.83
N SER A 216 6.58 30.57 8.88
CA SER A 216 6.97 31.97 9.11
C SER A 216 6.55 32.88 7.96
N TYR A 217 6.65 32.39 6.71
CA TYR A 217 6.18 33.09 5.52
C TYR A 217 4.66 33.24 5.49
N LEU A 218 3.93 32.17 5.84
CA LEU A 218 2.46 32.16 5.87
C LEU A 218 1.89 33.05 6.98
N ASN A 219 2.57 33.12 8.13
CA ASN A 219 2.15 33.95 9.26
C ASN A 219 2.51 35.43 9.10
N GLY A 220 3.10 35.83 7.98
CA GLY A 220 3.32 37.24 7.64
C GLY A 220 4.41 37.92 8.45
N VAL A 221 5.42 37.19 8.94
CA VAL A 221 6.66 37.85 9.35
C VAL A 221 7.28 38.41 8.07
N PRO A 222 7.48 39.73 7.95
CA PRO A 222 8.16 40.29 6.79
C PRO A 222 9.53 39.62 6.73
N GLU A 223 9.93 39.15 5.55
CA GLU A 223 11.31 38.88 5.20
C GLU A 223 12.25 39.81 6.00
N PRO A 224 13.33 39.31 6.64
CA PRO A 224 14.42 40.18 7.00
C PRO A 224 15.11 40.60 5.71
N ASN A 225 14.46 41.56 5.04
CA ASN A 225 14.92 42.46 4.01
C ASN A 225 16.35 42.13 3.53
N ARG A 226 16.49 41.08 2.71
CA ARG A 226 17.68 40.86 1.88
C ARG A 226 17.67 41.93 0.80
N GLY A 227 18.11 43.12 1.20
CA GLY A 227 18.15 44.28 0.32
C GLY A 227 17.63 45.56 0.95
N ARG A 228 18.00 45.85 2.20
CA ARG A 228 18.12 47.25 2.63
C ARG A 228 19.24 47.88 1.81
N GLY A 229 18.91 48.25 0.58
CA GLY A 229 19.61 49.26 -0.20
C GLY A 229 19.67 50.51 0.66
N CYS A 230 20.84 50.70 1.25
CA CYS A 230 21.40 51.96 1.70
C CYS A 230 20.64 53.20 1.17
N PRO A 231 20.04 54.04 2.01
CA PRO A 231 19.94 55.47 1.73
C PRO A 231 21.17 56.17 2.32
N GLY A 232 22.36 55.70 1.95
CA GLY A 232 23.62 56.38 2.20
C GLY A 232 23.88 57.41 1.10
N ARG A 233 23.05 58.47 1.07
CA ARG A 233 23.44 59.76 0.47
C ARG A 233 22.61 60.92 1.01
N GLY A 234 22.54 61.01 2.34
CA GLY A 234 22.24 62.28 3.01
C GLY A 234 23.45 63.19 2.94
N ARG A 235 23.38 64.21 2.07
CA ARG A 235 24.28 65.38 2.11
C ARG A 235 24.26 65.97 3.54
N GLY A 236 25.43 66.38 4.00
CA GLY A 236 25.69 66.76 5.39
C GLY A 236 24.80 67.86 5.96
N ALA A 237 24.60 67.75 7.27
CA ALA A 237 24.25 68.85 8.16
C ALA A 237 25.01 68.62 9.48
N ALA A 238 25.74 69.65 9.92
CA ALA A 238 26.55 69.64 11.13
C ALA A 238 25.69 69.49 12.41
N PRO A 239 26.24 68.93 13.50
CA PRO A 239 25.52 68.86 14.78
C PRO A 239 25.33 70.27 15.38
N PRO A 240 24.20 70.55 16.05
CA PRO A 240 23.97 71.83 16.73
C PRO A 240 24.85 71.98 17.98
N PRO A 241 25.23 73.22 18.36
CA PRO A 241 26.10 73.48 19.51
C PRO A 241 25.39 73.21 20.86
N PRO A 242 26.15 72.89 21.92
CA PRO A 242 25.60 72.66 23.25
C PRO A 242 25.12 73.96 23.93
N PRO A 243 24.11 73.89 24.82
CA PRO A 243 23.57 75.06 25.52
C PRO A 243 24.56 75.61 26.58
N PRO A 244 24.53 76.93 26.87
CA PRO A 244 25.41 77.53 27.86
C PRO A 244 25.03 77.13 29.28
N VAL A 245 26.04 76.82 30.09
CA VAL A 245 25.93 76.60 31.53
C VAL A 245 25.69 77.92 32.27
N PRO A 246 24.71 78.00 33.20
CA PRO A 246 24.52 79.18 34.04
C PRO A 246 25.62 79.31 35.10
N ARG A 247 26.08 80.54 35.32
CA ARG A 247 26.83 80.96 36.52
C ARG A 247 25.86 81.47 37.58
#